data_AF-A0A1Q6YQD5-F1
#
_entry.id   AF-A0A1Q6YQD5-F1
#
_cell.length_a   1.000
_cell.length_b   1.000
_cell.length_c   1.000
_cell.angle_alpha   90.00
_cell.angle_beta   90.00
_cell.angle_gamma   90.00
#
_symmetry.space_group_name_H-M   'P 1'
#
loop_
_entity.id
_entity.type
_entity.pdbx_description
1 polymer ?
#
loop_
_entity_poly.entity_id
_entity_poly.type
_entity_poly.pdbx_seq_one_letter_code
_entity_poly.pdbx_strand_id
1 'polypeptide(L)' 'MAGAVLSIKQLHRMAADYIPHLSEEGLLRRRTLELIDGRASLEEIARRLAMEFPQRFPTWQQALSYAGTFSQEYSRR' A
#
# COMPACT_ATOMS: atom_id res chain seq x y z
N MET A 1 30.55 -11.70 3.13
CA MET A 1 29.08 -11.70 2.97
C MET A 1 28.52 -12.63 4.03
N ALA A 2 27.75 -12.13 4.99
CA ALA A 2 27.08 -12.98 5.98
C ALA A 2 25.74 -13.45 5.37
N GLY A 3 25.57 -14.77 5.22
CA GLY A 3 24.30 -15.35 4.79
C GLY A 3 23.32 -15.31 5.96
N ALA A 4 22.23 -14.55 5.85
CA ALA A 4 21.16 -14.60 6.83
C ALA A 4 20.41 -15.93 6.68
N VAL A 5 20.32 -16.71 7.75
CA VAL A 5 19.55 -17.96 7.77
C VAL A 5 18.06 -17.61 7.74
N LEU A 6 17.38 -17.95 6.64
CA LEU A 6 15.94 -17.79 6.52
C LEU A 6 15.23 -18.87 7.34
N SER A 7 14.18 -18.48 8.05
CA SER A 7 13.27 -19.43 8.69
C SER A 7 12.50 -20.23 7.64
N ILE A 8 12.06 -21.44 8.00
CA ILE A 8 11.20 -22.29 7.16
C ILE A 8 9.95 -21.53 6.68
N LYS A 9 9.36 -20.69 7.54
CA LYS A 9 8.22 -19.84 7.17
C LYS A 9 8.55 -18.83 6.07
N GLN A 10 9.76 -18.25 6.11
CA GLN A 10 10.22 -17.32 5.07
C GLN A 10 10.50 -18.06 3.77
N LEU A 11 11.15 -19.23 3.83
CA LEU A 11 11.39 -20.08 2.66
C LEU A 11 10.09 -20.51 1.99
N HIS A 12 9.08 -20.92 2.76
CA HIS A 12 7.77 -21.29 2.23
C HIS A 12 7.08 -20.15 1.48
N ARG A 13 7.19 -18.90 1.96
CA ARG A 13 6.62 -17.72 1.27
C ARG A 13 7.34 -17.36 -0.03
N MET A 14 8.53 -17.93 -0.26
CA MET A 14 9.34 -17.71 -1.46
C MET A 14 9.27 -18.90 -2.43
N ALA A 15 8.57 -19.98 -2.07
CA ALA A 15 8.42 -21.15 -2.92
C ALA A 15 7.64 -20.79 -4.20
N ALA A 16 8.03 -21.37 -5.34
CA ALA A 16 7.46 -21.03 -6.64
C ALA A 16 5.97 -21.39 -6.76
N ASP A 17 5.51 -22.37 -6.00
CA ASP A 17 4.13 -22.85 -5.90
C ASP A 17 3.35 -22.20 -4.75
N TYR A 18 3.96 -21.32 -3.98
CA TYR A 18 3.26 -20.55 -2.96
C TYR A 18 2.29 -19.57 -3.61
N ILE A 19 1.04 -19.55 -3.11
CA ILE A 19 0.01 -18.62 -3.56
C ILE A 19 -0.11 -17.48 -2.51
N PRO A 20 0.53 -16.32 -2.73
CA PRO A 20 0.48 -15.22 -1.78
C PRO A 20 -0.87 -14.49 -1.83
N HIS A 21 -1.32 -14.04 -0.66
CA HIS A 21 -2.41 -13.08 -0.53
C HIS A 21 -1.88 -11.77 0.06
N LEU A 22 -2.44 -10.64 -0.37
CA LEU A 22 -2.11 -9.34 0.21
C LEU A 22 -2.58 -9.27 1.66
N SER A 23 -1.73 -8.73 2.53
CA SER A 23 -2.15 -8.26 3.85
C SER A 23 -3.05 -7.03 3.71
N GLU A 24 -3.68 -6.59 4.80
CA GLU A 24 -4.45 -5.34 4.83
C GLU A 24 -3.62 -4.14 4.37
N GLU A 25 -2.38 -4.03 4.86
CA GLU A 25 -1.43 -3.01 4.39
C GLU A 25 -1.11 -3.17 2.90
N GLY A 26 -0.98 -4.41 2.39
CA GLY A 26 -0.78 -4.67 0.97
C GLY A 26 -1.98 -4.23 0.11
N LEU A 27 -3.20 -4.48 0.58
CA LEU A 27 -4.44 -4.04 -0.07
C LEU A 27 -4.54 -2.51 -0.10
N LEU A 28 -4.22 -1.85 1.01
CA LEU A 28 -4.18 -0.40 1.10
C LEU A 28 -3.17 0.22 0.11
N ARG A 29 -1.95 -0.33 0.06
CA ARG A 29 -0.91 0.14 -0.88
C ARG A 29 -1.35 -0.03 -2.32
N ARG A 30 -1.86 -1.21 -2.69
CA ARG A 30 -2.38 -1.49 -4.03
C ARG A 30 -3.45 -0.47 -4.39
N ARG A 31 -4.42 -0.27 -3.51
CA ARG A 31 -5.53 0.64 -3.75
C ARG A 31 -5.09 2.09 -3.91
N THR A 32 -4.11 2.52 -3.13
CA THR A 32 -3.53 3.87 -3.25
C THR A 32 -2.87 4.05 -4.61
N LEU A 33 -2.11 3.06 -5.09
CA LEU A 33 -1.49 3.09 -6.42
C LEU A 33 -2.53 3.09 -7.55
N GLU A 34 -3.62 2.32 -7.42
CA GLU A 34 -4.74 2.34 -8.38
C GLU A 34 -5.41 3.72 -8.47
N LEU A 35 -5.46 4.47 -7.36
CA LEU A 35 -6.08 5.79 -7.30
C LEU A 35 -5.16 6.92 -7.83
N ILE A 36 -3.83 6.70 -7.92
CA ILE A 36 -2.87 7.63 -8.53
C ILE A 36 -2.81 7.36 -10.03
N ASP A 37 -3.94 7.55 -10.71
CA ASP A 37 -4.12 7.30 -12.14
C ASP A 37 -4.06 8.59 -13.00
N GLY A 38 -3.81 9.73 -12.35
CA GLY A 38 -3.80 11.05 -12.98
C GLY A 38 -5.19 11.68 -13.17
N ARG A 39 -6.25 11.09 -12.62
CA ARG A 39 -7.64 11.58 -12.75
C ARG A 39 -8.22 12.16 -11.47
N ALA A 40 -7.66 11.81 -10.32
CA ALA A 40 -8.10 12.30 -9.02
C ALA A 40 -7.06 13.22 -8.37
N SER A 41 -7.53 14.25 -7.68
CA SER A 41 -6.67 15.06 -6.81
C SER A 41 -6.24 14.26 -5.57
N LEU A 42 -5.15 14.69 -4.91
CA LEU A 42 -4.73 14.09 -3.63
C LEU A 42 -5.83 14.08 -2.56
N GLU A 43 -6.67 15.12 -2.53
CA GLU A 43 -7.81 15.21 -1.61
C GLU A 43 -8.88 14.15 -1.92
N GLU A 44 -9.22 13.94 -3.19
CA GLU A 44 -10.18 12.91 -3.59
C GLU A 44 -9.65 11.51 -3.31
N ILE A 45 -8.36 11.27 -3.55
CA ILE A 45 -7.69 10.02 -3.19
C ILE A 45 -7.78 9.81 -1.67
N ALA A 46 -7.42 10.82 -0.87
CA ALA A 46 -7.46 10.75 0.59
C ALA A 46 -8.86 10.45 1.14
N ARG A 47 -9.89 11.11 0.61
CA ARG A 47 -11.29 10.86 1.00
C ARG A 47 -11.73 9.44 0.67
N ARG A 48 -11.38 8.92 -0.51
CA ARG A 48 -11.67 7.53 -0.90
C ARG A 48 -10.95 6.55 0.02
N LEU A 49 -9.68 6.76 0.31
CA LEU A 49 -8.92 5.91 1.24
C LEU A 49 -9.49 5.92 2.66
N ALA A 50 -9.91 7.07 3.18
CA ALA A 50 -10.54 7.13 4.51
C ALA A 50 -11.92 6.46 4.56
N MET A 51 -12.66 6.49 3.45
CA MET A 51 -13.94 5.77 3.33
C MET A 51 -13.74 4.25 3.23
N GLU A 52 -12.75 3.81 2.45
CA GLU A 52 -12.47 2.38 2.21
C GLU A 52 -11.68 1.73 3.36
N PHE A 53 -10.85 2.50 4.08
CA PHE A 53 -10.00 2.03 5.18
C PHE A 53 -10.16 2.89 6.47
N PRO A 54 -11.37 2.98 7.05
CA PRO A 54 -11.65 3.88 8.18
C PRO A 54 -10.88 3.49 9.45
N GLN A 55 -10.53 2.22 9.61
CA GLN A 55 -9.68 1.76 10.73
C GLN A 55 -8.25 2.29 10.61
N ARG A 56 -7.76 2.50 9.38
CA ARG A 56 -6.42 3.03 9.14
C ARG A 56 -6.39 4.55 9.13
N PHE A 57 -7.45 5.17 8.60
CA PHE A 57 -7.58 6.61 8.52
C PHE A 57 -8.90 7.08 9.14
N PRO A 58 -8.92 7.27 10.47
CA PRO A 58 -10.05 7.89 11.17
C PRO A 58 -10.52 9.22 10.58
N THR A 59 -9.62 9.96 9.93
CA THR A 59 -9.95 11.20 9.21
C THR A 59 -9.30 11.21 7.83
N TRP A 60 -9.94 11.88 6.86
CA TRP A 60 -9.39 12.01 5.51
C TRP A 60 -8.07 12.81 5.49
N GLN A 61 -7.84 13.69 6.46
CA GLN A 61 -6.57 14.43 6.58
C GLN A 61 -5.40 13.50 6.92
N GLN A 62 -5.62 12.42 7.69
CA GLN A 62 -4.58 11.42 7.91
C GLN A 62 -4.29 10.61 6.63
N ALA A 63 -5.33 10.27 5.86
CA ALA A 63 -5.17 9.65 4.55
C ALA A 63 -4.46 10.57 3.55
N LEU A 64 -4.63 11.89 3.65
CA LEU A 64 -3.98 12.86 2.77
C LEU A 64 -2.46 12.83 2.92
N SER A 65 -1.95 12.78 4.16
CA SER A 65 -0.51 12.64 4.40
C SER A 65 0.04 11.36 3.77
N TYR A 66 -0.68 10.25 3.88
CA TYR A 66 -0.29 8.97 3.29
C TYR A 66 -0.30 9.01 1.75
N ALA A 67 -1.38 9.51 1.14
CA ALA A 67 -1.50 9.68 -0.31
C ALA A 67 -0.43 10.64 -0.85
N GLY A 68 -0.09 11.69 -0.09
CA GLY A 68 0.99 12.62 -0.40
C GLY A 68 2.34 11.92 -0.53
N THR A 69 2.70 11.05 0.43
CA THR A 69 3.94 10.25 0.37
C THR A 69 3.97 9.37 -0.89
N PHE A 70 2.86 8.69 -1.20
CA PHE A 70 2.77 7.84 -2.40
C PHE A 70 2.87 8.64 -3.69
N SER A 71 2.27 9.82 -3.76
CA SER A 71 2.36 10.70 -4.92
C SER A 71 3.81 11.15 -5.14
N GLN A 72 4.53 11.54 -4.08
CA GLN A 72 5.94 11.91 -4.17
C GLN A 72 6.82 10.76 -4.67
N GLU A 73 6.53 9.52 -4.26
CA GLU A 73 7.33 8.34 -4.59
C GLU A 73 7.03 7.78 -5.99
N TYR A 74 5.76 7.77 -6.42
CA TYR A 74 5.32 7.01 -7.58
C TYR A 74 4.69 7.83 -8.71
N SER A 75 4.34 9.11 -8.50
CA SER A 75 3.78 9.92 -9.59
C SER A 75 4.86 10.27 -10.64
N ARG A 76 4.43 10.40 -11.90
CA ARG A 76 5.31 10.88 -12.98
C ARG A 76 5.54 12.39 -12.79
N ARG A 77 6.79 12.82 -12.90
CA ARG A 77 7.19 14.23 -12.91
C ARG A 77 6.85 14.89 -14.25
#